data_AF-A0A7Y6BTV5-F1
#
_entry.id   AF-A0A7Y6BTV5-F1
#
_cell.length_a   1.000
_cell.length_b   1.000
_cell.length_c   1.000
_cell.angle_alpha   90.00
_cell.angle_beta   90.00
_cell.angle_gamma   90.00
#
_symmetry.space_group_name_H-M   'P 1'
#
loop_
_entity.id
_entity.type
_entity.pdbx_description
1 polymer ?
#
loop_
_entity_poly.entity_id
_entity_poly.type
_entity_poly.pdbx_seq_one_letter_code
_entity_poly.pdbx_strand_id
1 'polypeptide(L)'
;MWRLEPDQLINYTGVVMLHTFCIYPLTAFLYLTRFPEVEWKAAVHIAKWVLIYIGVEWVGYRLGYITYSHGWNCWWSLFFDVHMFLMLRFHHTKPVWSIPMTILSIFFYLILFGYL
;
A
#
# COMPACT_ATOMS: atom_id res chain seq x y z
N MET A 1 -1.14 -12.83 -5.09
CA MET A 1 -1.17 -11.43 -4.62
C MET A 1 -2.59 -11.04 -4.25
N TRP A 2 -2.75 -10.01 -3.43
CA TRP A 2 -4.03 -9.36 -3.10
C TRP A 2 -4.83 -9.05 -4.37
N ARG A 3 -6.10 -9.44 -4.40
CA ARG A 3 -7.00 -9.17 -5.52
C ARG A 3 -8.28 -8.53 -5.00
N LEU A 4 -8.67 -7.43 -5.63
CA LEU A 4 -9.93 -6.77 -5.39
C LEU A 4 -10.98 -7.44 -6.28
N GLU A 5 -11.95 -8.11 -5.68
CA GLU A 5 -13.06 -8.73 -6.38
C GLU A 5 -14.11 -7.66 -6.71
N PRO A 6 -14.65 -7.64 -7.94
CA PRO A 6 -15.72 -6.72 -8.29
C PRO A 6 -16.97 -6.97 -7.44
N ASP A 7 -17.49 -5.92 -6.82
CA ASP A 7 -18.85 -5.92 -6.29
C ASP A 7 -19.87 -5.97 -7.45
N GLN A 8 -21.06 -6.50 -7.21
CA GLN A 8 -22.20 -6.43 -8.12
C GLN A 8 -22.61 -4.98 -8.46
N LEU A 9 -22.28 -4.01 -7.61
CA LEU A 9 -22.64 -2.59 -7.78
C LEU A 9 -21.67 -1.78 -8.67
N ILE A 10 -20.38 -2.10 -8.70
CA ILE A 10 -19.38 -1.31 -9.43
C ILE A 10 -18.44 -2.25 -10.19
N ASN A 11 -18.34 -2.04 -11.51
CA ASN A 11 -17.40 -2.76 -12.36
C ASN A 11 -15.97 -2.66 -11.80
N TYR A 12 -15.23 -3.77 -11.85
CA TYR A 12 -13.82 -3.87 -11.41
C TYR A 12 -12.98 -2.66 -11.84
N THR A 13 -13.06 -2.28 -13.12
CA THR A 13 -12.33 -1.15 -13.68
C THR A 13 -12.66 0.18 -13.01
N GLY A 14 -13.93 0.42 -12.67
CA GLY A 14 -14.35 1.66 -12.02
C GLY A 14 -13.79 1.79 -10.62
N VAL A 15 -13.79 0.70 -9.85
CA VAL A 15 -13.18 0.66 -8.52
C VAL A 15 -11.68 0.91 -8.60
N VAL A 16 -10.98 0.24 -9.53
CA VAL A 16 -9.53 0.41 -9.74
C VAL A 16 -9.19 1.85 -10.14
N MET A 17 -9.96 2.46 -11.05
CA MET A 17 -9.75 3.84 -11.47
C MET A 17 -9.94 4.81 -10.31
N LEU A 18 -11.00 4.64 -9.52
CA LEU A 18 -11.26 5.48 -8.36
C LEU A 18 -10.15 5.37 -7.30
N HIS A 19 -9.64 4.16 -7.06
CA HIS A 19 -8.51 3.97 -6.16
C HIS A 19 -7.24 4.64 -6.69
N THR A 20 -6.92 4.42 -7.96
CA THR A 20 -5.67 4.87 -8.58
C THR A 20 -5.61 6.38 -8.77
N PHE A 21 -6.70 7.01 -9.21
CA PHE A 21 -6.72 8.44 -9.54
C PHE A 21 -7.20 9.34 -8.41
N CYS A 22 -7.99 8.81 -7.46
CA CYS A 22 -8.49 9.60 -6.35
C CYS A 22 -7.86 9.15 -5.03
N ILE A 23 -8.12 7.92 -4.59
CA ILE A 23 -7.76 7.50 -3.22
C ILE A 23 -6.25 7.55 -3.00
N TYR A 24 -5.45 6.92 -3.84
CA TYR A 24 -4.00 6.86 -3.67
C TYR A 24 -3.32 8.23 -3.70
N PRO A 25 -3.56 9.12 -4.68
CA PRO A 25 -2.95 10.45 -4.65
C PRO A 25 -3.46 11.29 -3.48
N LEU A 26 -4.75 11.24 -3.12
CA LEU A 26 -5.25 11.94 -1.93
C LEU A 26 -4.59 11.44 -0.64
N THR A 27 -4.45 10.12 -0.48
CA THR A 27 -3.74 9.53 0.66
C THR A 27 -2.29 10.00 0.68
N ALA A 28 -1.59 9.98 -0.45
CA ALA A 28 -0.21 10.41 -0.53
C ALA A 28 -0.06 11.89 -0.12
N PHE A 29 -0.94 12.76 -0.61
CA PHE A 29 -0.96 14.16 -0.19
C PHE A 29 -1.22 14.30 1.32
N LEU A 30 -2.26 13.66 1.85
CA LEU A 30 -2.61 13.78 3.27
C LEU A 30 -1.49 13.24 4.18
N TYR A 31 -0.83 12.16 3.75
CA TYR A 31 0.31 11.56 4.44
C TYR A 31 1.51 12.53 4.48
N LEU A 32 1.87 13.13 3.34
CA LEU A 32 3.03 14.01 3.21
C LEU A 32 2.81 15.38 3.89
N THR A 33 1.64 16.00 3.75
CA THR A 33 1.37 17.34 4.32
C THR A 33 1.43 17.36 5.84
N ARG A 34 1.05 16.25 6.50
CA ARG A 34 1.04 16.14 7.97
C ARG A 34 2.24 15.38 8.51
N PHE A 35 3.28 15.19 7.70
CA PHE A 35 4.42 14.39 8.10
C PHE A 35 5.24 15.14 9.17
N PRO A 36 5.39 14.59 10.39
CA PRO A 36 6.09 15.28 11.46
C PRO A 36 7.61 15.23 11.27
N GLU A 37 8.30 16.31 11.61
CA GLU A 37 9.77 16.41 11.56
C GLU A 37 10.48 15.56 12.63
N VAL A 38 9.78 15.24 13.72
CA VAL A 38 10.33 14.48 14.84
C VAL A 38 10.25 12.98 14.55
N GLU A 39 11.38 12.28 14.61
CA GLU A 39 11.49 10.87 14.17
C GLU A 39 10.55 9.90 14.89
N TRP A 40 10.33 10.04 16.20
CA TRP A 40 9.39 9.16 16.91
C TRP A 40 7.94 9.43 16.48
N LYS A 41 7.59 10.70 16.21
CA LYS A 41 6.26 11.07 15.71
C LYS A 41 6.07 10.57 14.28
N ALA A 42 7.15 10.54 13.50
CA ALA A 42 7.15 10.01 12.14
C ALA A 42 6.84 8.52 12.12
N ALA A 43 7.45 7.74 13.02
CA ALA A 43 7.12 6.32 13.19
C ALA A 43 5.65 6.10 13.58
N VAL A 44 5.12 6.89 14.53
CA VAL A 44 3.71 6.83 14.93
C VAL A 44 2.77 7.22 13.77
N HIS A 45 3.14 8.21 12.97
CA HIS A 45 2.36 8.63 11.80
C HIS A 45 2.30 7.51 10.77
N ILE A 46 3.42 6.86 10.46
CA ILE A 46 3.47 5.69 9.57
C ILE A 46 2.60 4.57 10.12
N ALA A 47 2.76 4.21 11.40
CA ALA A 47 1.99 3.14 12.03
C ALA A 47 0.48 3.42 11.98
N LYS A 48 0.06 4.68 12.21
CA LYS A 48 -1.34 5.09 12.09
C LYS A 48 -1.89 4.83 10.68
N TRP A 49 -1.15 5.20 9.65
CA TRP A 49 -1.58 5.01 8.26
C TRP A 49 -1.64 3.54 7.85
N VAL A 50 -0.64 2.76 8.27
CA VAL A 50 -0.64 1.30 8.10
C VAL A 50 -1.86 0.67 8.79
N LEU A 51 -2.18 1.10 10.01
CA LEU A 51 -3.35 0.61 10.76
C LEU A 51 -4.69 0.95 10.06
N ILE A 52 -4.79 2.10 9.41
CA ILE A 52 -5.97 2.46 8.62
C ILE A 52 -6.09 1.52 7.41
N TYR A 53 -5.01 1.32 6.68
CA TYR A 53 -5.00 0.46 5.48
C TYR A 53 -5.30 -1.00 5.81
N ILE A 54 -4.63 -1.56 6.82
CA ILE A 54 -4.89 -2.94 7.25
C ILE A 54 -6.31 -3.11 7.81
N GLY A 55 -6.86 -2.07 8.46
CA GLY A 55 -8.23 -2.06 8.95
C GLY A 55 -9.25 -2.10 7.80
N VAL A 56 -9.06 -1.26 6.79
CA VAL A 56 -9.88 -1.27 5.57
C VAL A 56 -9.75 -2.60 4.83
N GLU A 57 -8.53 -3.13 4.70
CA GLU A 57 -8.29 -4.42 4.08
C GLU A 57 -8.98 -5.56 4.84
N TRP A 58 -8.90 -5.56 6.17
CA TRP A 58 -9.55 -6.59 6.98
C TRP A 58 -11.07 -6.55 6.83
N VAL A 59 -11.67 -5.35 6.78
CA VAL A 59 -13.10 -5.19 6.49
C VAL A 59 -13.43 -5.70 5.08
N GLY A 60 -12.62 -5.36 4.07
CA GLY A 60 -12.80 -5.83 2.70
C GLY A 60 -12.66 -7.35 2.57
N TYR A 61 -11.73 -7.95 3.31
CA TYR A 61 -11.55 -9.41 3.37
C TYR A 61 -12.77 -10.09 4.00
N ARG A 62 -13.32 -9.54 5.10
CA ARG A 62 -14.52 -10.06 5.76
C ARG A 62 -15.78 -9.95 4.90
N LEU A 63 -15.85 -8.93 4.05
CA LEU A 63 -16.95 -8.72 3.11
C LEU A 63 -16.79 -9.52 1.80
N GLY A 64 -15.67 -10.20 1.60
CA GLY A 64 -15.40 -10.97 0.38
C GLY A 64 -14.92 -10.13 -0.81
N TYR A 65 -14.71 -8.82 -0.64
CA TYR A 65 -14.17 -7.95 -1.69
C TYR A 65 -12.68 -8.14 -1.92
N ILE A 66 -11.98 -8.75 -0.98
CA ILE A 66 -10.53 -8.96 -1.04
C ILE A 66 -10.27 -10.44 -0.83
N THR A 67 -9.66 -11.08 -1.83
CA THR A 67 -9.23 -12.47 -1.71
C THR A 67 -7.72 -12.59 -1.78
N TYR A 68 -7.17 -13.38 -0.86
CA TYR A 68 -5.76 -13.69 -0.84
C TYR A 68 -5.49 -14.90 -1.73
N SER A 69 -4.61 -14.72 -2.72
CA SER A 69 -4.20 -15.78 -3.66
C SER A 69 -2.69 -15.99 -3.60
N HIS A 70 -2.23 -17.22 -3.88
CA HIS A 70 -0.81 -17.61 -4.00
C HIS A 70 0.01 -17.46 -2.70
N GLY A 71 -0.51 -17.93 -1.56
CA GLY A 71 0.22 -17.90 -0.28
C GLY A 71 0.39 -16.51 0.34
N TRP A 72 -0.22 -15.49 -0.26
CA TRP A 72 -0.33 -14.16 0.34
C TRP A 72 -1.19 -14.25 1.61
N ASN A 73 -0.75 -13.62 2.68
CA ASN A 73 -1.46 -13.58 3.96
C ASN A 73 -1.63 -12.12 4.39
N CYS A 74 -2.54 -11.85 5.33
CA CYS A 74 -2.73 -10.51 5.91
C CYS A 74 -1.41 -9.90 6.44
N TRP A 75 -0.48 -10.73 6.95
CA TRP A 75 0.86 -10.28 7.35
C TRP A 75 1.70 -9.74 6.19
N TRP A 76 1.59 -10.32 4.99
CA TRP A 76 2.26 -9.82 3.79
C TRP A 76 1.67 -8.50 3.32
N SER A 77 0.36 -8.30 3.47
CA SER A 77 -0.27 -7.00 3.24
C SER A 77 0.23 -5.95 4.20
N LEU A 78 0.29 -6.27 5.50
CA LEU A 78 0.83 -5.35 6.51
C LEU A 78 2.28 -4.96 6.18
N PHE A 79 3.12 -5.94 5.83
CA PHE A 79 4.49 -5.67 5.42
C PHE A 79 4.55 -4.77 4.18
N PHE A 80 3.69 -5.04 3.19
CA PHE A 80 3.60 -4.24 1.97
C PHE A 80 3.17 -2.80 2.27
N ASP A 81 2.17 -2.58 3.11
CA ASP A 81 1.70 -1.24 3.50
C ASP A 81 2.80 -0.44 4.21
N VAL A 82 3.49 -1.08 5.16
CA VAL A 82 4.65 -0.47 5.86
C VAL A 82 5.71 -0.08 4.83
N HIS A 83 6.06 -0.99 3.93
CA HIS A 83 7.04 -0.76 2.88
C HIS A 83 6.63 0.38 1.94
N MET A 84 5.35 0.43 1.55
CA MET A 84 4.78 1.48 0.70
C MET A 84 4.92 2.87 1.34
N PHE A 85 4.51 3.04 2.60
CA PHE A 85 4.60 4.33 3.29
C PHE A 85 6.05 4.76 3.55
N LEU A 86 6.95 3.81 3.82
CA LEU A 86 8.38 4.08 3.94
C LEU A 86 8.96 4.56 2.61
N MET A 87 8.62 3.88 1.50
CA MET A 87 9.05 4.28 0.17
C MET A 87 8.51 5.64 -0.25
N LEU A 88 7.26 5.94 0.09
CA LEU A 88 6.68 7.25 -0.19
C LEU A 88 7.46 8.38 0.49
N ARG A 89 7.89 8.17 1.75
CA ARG A 89 8.76 9.12 2.47
C ARG A 89 10.15 9.20 1.82
N PHE A 90 10.72 8.07 1.42
CA PHE A 90 12.03 8.03 0.79
C PHE A 90 12.04 8.73 -0.57
N HIS A 91 11.00 8.55 -1.37
CA HIS A 91 10.81 9.26 -2.65
C HIS A 91 10.70 10.76 -2.46
N HIS A 92 9.93 11.22 -1.46
CA HIS A 92 9.78 12.65 -1.19
C HIS A 92 11.08 13.32 -0.72
N THR A 93 11.91 12.61 0.06
CA THR A 93 13.17 13.15 0.58
C THR A 93 14.33 13.04 -0.40
N LYS A 94 14.41 11.95 -1.18
CA LYS A 94 15.49 11.67 -2.14
C LYS A 94 14.95 11.02 -3.41
N PRO A 95 14.32 11.78 -4.32
CA PRO A 95 13.66 11.22 -5.50
C PRO A 95 14.61 10.44 -6.40
N VAL A 96 15.85 10.91 -6.59
CA VAL A 96 16.85 10.24 -7.44
C VAL A 96 17.23 8.85 -6.91
N TRP A 97 17.42 8.71 -5.60
CA TRP A 97 17.80 7.44 -4.96
C TRP A 97 16.61 6.49 -4.79
N SER A 98 15.40 7.02 -4.78
CA SER A 98 14.19 6.20 -4.64
C SER A 98 13.91 5.31 -5.85
N ILE A 99 14.34 5.72 -7.05
CA ILE A 99 14.12 4.97 -8.29
C ILE A 99 14.80 3.59 -8.24
N PRO A 100 16.13 3.49 -8.02
CA PRO A 100 16.78 2.18 -7.92
C PRO A 100 16.27 1.36 -6.73
N MET A 101 15.91 2.01 -5.63
CA MET A 101 15.38 1.33 -4.45
C MET A 101 13.98 0.73 -4.73
N THR A 102 13.14 1.43 -5.51
CA THR A 102 11.83 0.94 -5.94
C THR A 102 11.99 -0.24 -6.88
N ILE A 103 12.92 -0.16 -7.84
CA ILE A 103 13.26 -1.27 -8.74
C ILE A 103 13.69 -2.49 -7.93
N LEU A 104 14.61 -2.32 -6.97
CA LEU A 104 15.04 -3.40 -6.08
C LEU A 104 13.88 -4.04 -5.32
N SER A 105 12.95 -3.21 -4.83
CA SER A 105 11.78 -3.69 -4.09
C SER A 105 10.83 -4.49 -4.98
N ILE A 106 10.65 -4.08 -6.24
CA ILE A 106 9.89 -4.85 -7.24
C ILE A 106 10.52 -6.23 -7.45
N PHE A 107 11.84 -6.29 -7.69
CA PHE A 107 12.54 -7.56 -7.86
C PHE A 107 12.43 -8.45 -6.62
N PHE A 108 12.55 -7.88 -5.43
CA PHE A 108 12.37 -8.60 -4.17
C PHE A 108 11.01 -9.30 -4.11
N TYR A 109 9.92 -8.58 -4.41
CA TYR A 109 8.58 -9.18 -4.41
C TYR A 109 8.39 -10.21 -5.54
N LEU A 110 8.95 -9.98 -6.73
CA LEU A 110 8.85 -10.93 -7.84
C LEU A 110 9.53 -12.27 -7.52
N ILE A 111 10.72 -12.24 -6.93
CA ILE A 111 11.46 -13.45 -6.51
C ILE A 111 10.73 -14.14 -5.35
N LEU A 112 10.29 -13.38 -4.35
CA LEU A 112 9.63 -13.91 -3.16
C LEU A 112 8.36 -14.70 -3.49
N PHE A 113 7.59 -14.24 -4.48
CA PHE A 113 6.36 -14.91 -4.92
C PHE A 113 6.56 -15.83 -6.13
N GLY A 114 7.81 -16.08 -6.56
CA GLY A 114 8.14 -17.05 -7.61
C GLY A 114 7.64 -16.67 -9.00
N TYR A 115 7.54 -15.37 -9.30
CA TYR A 115 7.18 -14.86 -10.63
C TYR A 115 8.39 -14.67 -11.56
N LEU A 116 9.60 -14.86 -11.05
CA LEU A 116 10.87 -14.89 -11.76
C LEU A 116 11.55 -16.24 -11.50
#